data_AF-A0A348TN42-F1
#
_entry.id   AF-A0A348TN42-F1
#
_cell.length_a   1.000
_cell.length_b   1.000
_cell.length_c   1.000
_cell.angle_alpha   90.00
_cell.angle_beta   90.00
_cell.angle_gamma   90.00
#
_symmetry.space_group_name_H-M   'P 1'
#
loop_
_entity.id
_entity.type
_entity.pdbx_description
1 polymer ?
#
loop_
_entity_poly.entity_id
_entity_poly.type
_entity_poly.pdbx_seq_one_letter_code
_entity_poly.pdbx_strand_id
1 'polypeptide(L)'
;MNSKESLYNAFAELIYSVMMADGIINENELKAISLISQKHPIDYFIKKHIESAHKDISIAQSFLHTIEVCKSLGNREEYPELVEMVQKIGKVSGELEEDSLLSIFVANFKQKFSLS
;
A
#
# COMPACT_ATOMS: atom_id res chain seq x y z
N MET A 1 18.75 -4.39 1.86
CA MET A 1 17.38 -4.65 1.36
C MET A 1 17.49 -5.14 -0.06
N ASN A 2 16.90 -6.29 -0.38
CA ASN A 2 16.84 -6.79 -1.76
C ASN A 2 15.65 -6.17 -2.52
N SER A 3 15.56 -6.39 -3.84
CA SER A 3 14.51 -5.81 -4.68
C SER A 3 13.09 -6.13 -4.22
N LYS A 4 12.82 -7.36 -3.73
CA LYS A 4 11.50 -7.77 -3.22
C LYS A 4 11.20 -7.08 -1.90
N GLU A 5 12.17 -6.99 -1.00
CA GLU A 5 12.01 -6.26 0.27
C GLU A 5 11.77 -4.77 0.05
N SER A 6 12.49 -4.14 -0.90
CA SER A 6 12.25 -2.73 -1.27
C SER A 6 10.84 -2.52 -1.81
N LEU A 7 10.37 -3.44 -2.65
CA LEU A 7 9.02 -3.40 -3.19
C LEU A 7 7.96 -3.53 -2.09
N TYR A 8 8.08 -4.56 -1.24
CA TYR A 8 7.13 -4.79 -0.15
C TYR A 8 7.15 -3.67 0.88
N ASN A 9 8.33 -3.11 1.19
CA ASN A 9 8.44 -1.99 2.10
C ASN A 9 7.73 -0.74 1.58
N ALA A 10 7.86 -0.44 0.28
CA ALA A 10 7.19 0.72 -0.33
C ALA A 10 5.68 0.55 -0.38
N PHE A 11 5.18 -0.62 -0.80
CA PHE A 11 3.75 -0.91 -0.78
C PHE A 11 3.17 -0.93 0.65
N ALA A 12 3.93 -1.42 1.63
CA ALA A 12 3.51 -1.38 3.02
C ALA A 12 3.45 0.04 3.58
N GLU A 13 4.35 0.93 3.16
CA GLU A 13 4.29 2.37 3.49
C GLU A 13 3.04 3.02 2.90
N LEU A 14 2.72 2.71 1.64
CA LEU A 14 1.49 3.17 1.00
C LEU A 14 0.24 2.67 1.76
N ILE A 15 0.17 1.37 2.06
CA ILE A 15 -0.91 0.79 2.86
C ILE A 15 -1.05 1.51 4.19
N TYR A 16 0.05 1.69 4.92
CA TYR A 16 0.03 2.38 6.21
C TYR A 16 -0.48 3.82 6.09
N SER A 17 -0.02 4.58 5.08
CA SER A 17 -0.46 5.96 4.88
C SER A 17 -1.95 6.08 4.54
N VAL A 18 -2.51 5.08 3.85
CA VAL A 18 -3.95 4.99 3.56
C VAL A 18 -4.73 4.77 4.85
N MET A 19 -4.27 3.86 5.71
CA MET A 19 -4.97 3.60 6.99
C MET A 19 -4.83 4.73 8.01
N MET A 20 -3.80 5.57 7.88
CA MET A 20 -3.59 6.73 8.75
C MET A 20 -4.26 8.00 8.23
N ALA A 21 -5.01 7.94 7.12
CA ALA A 21 -5.61 9.09 6.47
C ALA A 21 -6.60 9.84 7.39
N ASP A 22 -7.40 9.10 8.15
CA ASP A 22 -8.33 9.63 9.16
C ASP A 22 -7.64 9.99 10.49
N GLY A 23 -6.32 9.77 10.57
CA GLY A 23 -5.47 10.04 11.72
C GLY A 23 -5.42 8.91 12.76
N ILE A 24 -6.19 7.83 12.61
CA ILE A 24 -6.21 6.73 13.57
C ILE A 24 -6.56 5.37 12.94
N ILE A 25 -5.62 4.45 13.01
CA ILE A 25 -5.88 3.06 12.66
C ILE A 25 -6.73 2.41 13.77
N ASN A 26 -7.94 1.99 13.43
CA ASN A 26 -8.83 1.32 14.37
C ASN A 26 -8.68 -0.22 14.38
N GLU A 27 -9.28 -0.89 15.37
CA GLU A 27 -9.16 -2.35 15.52
C GLU A 27 -9.74 -3.15 14.34
N ASN A 28 -10.76 -2.63 13.64
CA ASN A 28 -11.39 -3.32 12.53
C ASN A 28 -10.45 -3.31 11.31
N GLU A 29 -9.77 -2.19 11.06
CA GLU A 29 -8.76 -2.07 10.02
C GLU A 29 -7.57 -2.99 10.30
N LEU A 30 -7.06 -3.02 11.54
CA LEU A 30 -6.00 -3.93 11.95
C LEU A 30 -6.36 -5.40 11.70
N LYS A 31 -7.60 -5.81 12.07
CA LYS A 31 -8.09 -7.16 11.83
C LYS A 31 -8.19 -7.48 10.35
N ALA A 32 -8.77 -6.57 9.56
CA ALA A 32 -8.94 -6.77 8.13
C ALA A 32 -7.61 -6.90 7.40
N ILE A 33 -6.63 -6.07 7.74
CA ILE A 33 -5.29 -6.15 7.15
C ILE A 33 -4.63 -7.45 7.53
N SER A 34 -4.64 -7.81 8.81
CA SER A 34 -4.09 -9.10 9.26
C SER A 34 -4.68 -10.28 8.49
N LEU A 35 -5.95 -10.20 8.07
CA LEU A 35 -6.60 -11.20 7.21
C LEU A 35 -6.19 -11.10 5.74
N ILE A 36 -6.07 -9.89 5.19
CA ILE A 36 -5.72 -9.64 3.77
C ILE A 36 -4.25 -9.96 3.49
N SER A 37 -3.34 -9.50 4.36
CA SER A 37 -1.90 -9.73 4.26
C SER A 37 -1.47 -11.08 4.84
N GLN A 38 -2.39 -11.84 5.46
CA GLN A 38 -2.04 -13.10 6.11
C GLN A 38 -1.28 -14.02 5.15
N LYS A 39 -0.10 -14.48 5.57
CA LYS A 39 0.80 -15.38 4.80
C LYS A 39 1.55 -14.71 3.64
N HIS A 40 1.31 -13.43 3.34
CA HIS A 40 2.13 -12.68 2.39
C HIS A 40 3.31 -12.00 3.08
N PRO A 41 4.53 -11.98 2.51
CA PRO A 41 5.70 -11.35 3.15
C PRO A 41 5.54 -9.86 3.47
N ILE A 42 4.62 -9.17 2.79
CA ILE A 42 4.31 -7.75 3.05
C ILE A 42 3.76 -7.51 4.46
N ASP A 43 3.13 -8.51 5.09
CA ASP A 43 2.57 -8.41 6.44
C ASP A 43 3.61 -7.95 7.46
N TYR A 44 4.84 -8.47 7.34
CA TYR A 44 5.98 -8.05 8.16
C TYR A 44 6.26 -6.55 8.04
N PHE A 45 6.26 -6.03 6.81
CA PHE A 45 6.53 -4.62 6.54
C PHE A 45 5.39 -3.71 6.99
N ILE A 46 4.14 -4.14 6.82
CA ILE A 46 2.96 -3.38 7.29
C ILE A 46 3.02 -3.23 8.81
N LYS A 47 3.23 -4.33 9.54
CA LYS A 47 3.36 -4.31 11.00
C LYS A 47 4.50 -3.41 11.45
N LYS A 48 5.65 -3.49 10.78
CA LYS A 48 6.80 -2.63 11.07
C LYS A 48 6.46 -1.15 10.94
N HIS A 49 5.73 -0.74 9.89
CA HIS A 49 5.28 0.65 9.71
C HIS A 49 4.30 1.08 10.81
N ILE A 50 3.33 0.23 11.15
CA ILE A 50 2.38 0.49 12.25
C ILE A 50 3.11 0.68 13.58
N GLU A 51 4.04 -0.22 13.92
CA GLU A 51 4.83 -0.17 15.16
C GLU A 51 5.76 1.05 15.21
N SER A 52 6.28 1.49 14.06
CA SER A 52 7.18 2.64 13.98
C SER A 52 6.49 4.00 14.18
N ALA A 53 5.16 4.04 14.17
CA ALA A 53 4.36 5.26 14.39
C ALA A 53 4.83 6.47 13.57
N HIS A 54 5.15 6.28 12.29
CA HIS A 54 5.52 7.37 11.38
C HIS A 54 4.30 8.27 11.10
N LYS A 55 4.07 9.27 11.96
CA LYS A 55 2.85 10.09 11.92
C LYS A 55 2.75 11.09 10.75
N ASP A 56 3.76 11.22 9.88
CA ASP A 56 3.87 12.37 8.98
C ASP A 56 4.01 12.04 7.49
N ILE A 57 3.81 10.78 7.06
CA ILE A 57 3.79 10.45 5.63
C ILE A 57 2.37 10.56 5.08
N SER A 58 2.17 11.47 4.13
CA SER A 58 0.92 11.58 3.38
C SER A 58 0.79 10.46 2.33
N ILE A 59 -0.45 10.12 1.97
CA ILE A 59 -0.73 9.17 0.87
C ILE A 59 -0.01 9.58 -0.43
N ALA A 60 0.03 10.89 -0.73
CA ALA A 60 0.69 11.38 -1.93
C ALA A 60 2.21 11.11 -1.92
N GLN A 61 2.86 11.25 -0.77
CA GLN A 61 4.30 11.00 -0.64
C GLN A 61 4.64 9.52 -0.71
N SER A 62 3.92 8.66 0.03
CA SER A 62 4.10 7.21 -0.04
C SER A 62 3.80 6.67 -1.43
N PHE A 63 2.84 7.28 -2.13
CA PHE A 63 2.53 6.96 -3.52
C PHE A 63 3.70 7.31 -4.46
N LEU A 64 4.21 8.53 -4.40
CA LEU A 64 5.35 8.95 -5.24
C LEU A 64 6.56 8.05 -5.00
N HIS A 65 6.86 7.75 -3.74
CA HIS A 65 7.92 6.83 -3.36
C HIS A 65 7.69 5.43 -3.92
N THR A 66 6.48 4.88 -3.82
CA THR A 66 6.12 3.57 -4.39
C THR A 66 6.36 3.55 -5.90
N ILE A 67 5.97 4.60 -6.62
CA ILE A 67 6.22 4.71 -8.07
C ILE A 67 7.71 4.78 -8.38
N GLU A 68 8.51 5.49 -7.60
CA GLU A 68 9.96 5.57 -7.79
C GLU A 68 10.62 4.20 -7.60
N VAL A 69 10.21 3.45 -6.57
CA VAL A 69 10.66 2.07 -6.38
C VAL A 69 10.27 1.22 -7.58
N CYS A 70 9.00 1.25 -8.01
CA CYS A 70 8.55 0.46 -9.16
C CYS A 70 9.28 0.83 -10.46
N LYS A 71 9.57 2.12 -10.70
CA LYS A 71 10.37 2.57 -11.85
C LYS A 71 11.78 1.98 -11.81
N SER A 72 12.41 1.96 -10.64
CA SER A 72 13.78 1.42 -10.49
C SER A 72 13.84 -0.10 -10.67
N LEU A 73 12.75 -0.81 -10.37
CA LEU A 73 12.68 -2.27 -10.42
C LEU A 73 12.17 -2.81 -11.77
N GLY A 74 11.58 -1.97 -12.62
CA GLY A 74 10.97 -2.38 -13.89
C GLY A 74 9.65 -3.14 -13.69
N ASN A 75 9.25 -3.96 -14.66
CA ASN A 75 8.07 -4.81 -14.53
C ASN A 75 8.34 -6.00 -13.60
N ARG A 76 7.38 -6.30 -12.73
CA ARG A 76 7.49 -7.31 -11.68
C ARG A 76 6.19 -8.12 -11.62
N GLU A 77 6.31 -9.42 -11.36
CA GLU A 77 5.19 -10.36 -11.27
C GLU A 77 4.31 -10.09 -10.03
N GLU A 78 4.88 -9.44 -9.02
CA GLU A 78 4.25 -9.14 -7.74
C GLU A 78 3.25 -7.98 -7.84
N TYR A 79 3.34 -7.14 -8.88
CA TYR A 79 2.54 -5.91 -9.01
C TYR A 79 1.02 -6.12 -9.01
N PRO A 80 0.43 -7.06 -9.76
CA PRO A 80 -1.01 -7.31 -9.71
C PRO A 80 -1.52 -7.60 -8.29
N GLU A 81 -0.84 -8.51 -7.58
CA GLU A 81 -1.22 -8.92 -6.23
C GLU A 81 -1.10 -7.76 -5.24
N LEU A 82 0.00 -7.00 -5.30
CA LEU A 82 0.24 -5.87 -4.42
C LEU A 82 -0.76 -4.73 -4.64
N VAL A 83 -1.11 -4.44 -5.89
CA VAL A 83 -2.17 -3.47 -6.23
C VAL A 83 -3.52 -3.94 -5.70
N GLU A 84 -3.84 -5.22 -5.86
CA GLU A 84 -5.08 -5.79 -5.34
C GLU A 84 -5.14 -5.71 -3.80
N MET A 85 -4.03 -5.92 -3.10
CA MET A 85 -3.98 -5.74 -1.64
C MET A 85 -4.25 -4.30 -1.22
N VAL A 86 -3.59 -3.32 -1.86
CA VAL A 86 -3.86 -1.89 -1.60
C VAL A 86 -5.33 -1.57 -1.84
N GLN A 87 -5.92 -2.10 -2.92
CA GLN A 87 -7.34 -1.94 -3.22
C GLN A 87 -8.27 -2.57 -2.17
N LYS A 88 -7.94 -3.74 -1.65
CA LYS A 88 -8.76 -4.39 -0.62
C LYS A 88 -8.68 -3.63 0.70
N ILE A 89 -7.48 -3.18 1.07
CA ILE A 89 -7.26 -2.49 2.34
C ILE A 89 -7.89 -1.09 2.31
N GLY A 90 -7.67 -0.30 1.25
CA GLY A 90 -8.25 1.04 1.16
C GLY A 90 -9.78 1.05 1.16
N LYS A 91 -10.44 -0.04 0.75
CA LYS A 91 -11.90 -0.19 0.82
C LYS A 91 -12.38 -0.40 2.25
N VAL A 92 -11.59 -1.12 3.05
CA VAL A 92 -11.90 -1.32 4.47
C VAL A 92 -11.70 -0.03 5.25
N SER A 93 -10.67 0.75 4.92
CA SER A 93 -10.41 2.06 5.55
C SER A 93 -11.37 3.17 5.09
N GLY A 94 -12.29 2.92 4.15
CA GLY A 94 -13.19 3.94 3.61
C GLY A 94 -12.55 4.90 2.59
N GLU A 95 -11.22 4.98 2.57
CA GLU A 95 -10.43 5.86 1.69
C GLU A 95 -10.58 5.57 0.19
N LEU A 96 -11.04 4.38 -0.21
CA LEU A 96 -11.34 4.08 -1.62
C LEU A 96 -12.75 4.50 -2.07
N GLU A 97 -13.67 4.75 -1.14
CA GLU A 97 -15.03 5.19 -1.47
C GLU A 97 -15.15 6.72 -1.44
N GLU A 98 -14.41 7.41 -0.56
CA GLU A 98 -14.46 8.87 -0.43
C GLU A 98 -13.31 9.63 -1.12
N ASP A 99 -12.11 9.02 -1.28
CA ASP A 99 -10.95 9.74 -1.81
C ASP A 99 -10.51 9.29 -3.23
N SER A 100 -10.58 10.24 -4.17
CA SER A 100 -10.25 10.03 -5.58
C SER A 100 -8.78 9.65 -5.81
N LEU A 101 -7.88 10.02 -4.89
CA LEU A 101 -6.44 9.90 -5.07
C LEU A 101 -5.96 8.44 -5.16
N LEU A 102 -6.47 7.55 -4.30
CA LEU A 102 -6.07 6.14 -4.31
C LEU A 102 -6.71 5.37 -5.47
N SER A 103 -7.91 5.75 -5.89
CA SER A 103 -8.54 5.23 -7.11
C SER A 103 -7.79 5.66 -8.38
N ILE A 104 -7.38 6.93 -8.45
CA ILE A 104 -6.51 7.46 -9.51
C ILE A 104 -5.15 6.76 -9.49
N PHE A 105 -4.59 6.47 -8.30
CA PHE A 105 -3.37 5.69 -8.15
C PHE A 105 -3.48 4.33 -8.83
N VAL A 106 -4.47 3.53 -8.43
CA VAL A 106 -4.64 2.17 -8.96
C VAL A 106 -4.81 2.22 -10.47
N ALA A 107 -5.63 3.14 -10.98
CA ALA A 107 -5.84 3.30 -12.41
C ALA A 107 -4.54 3.68 -13.16
N ASN A 108 -3.81 4.68 -12.67
CA ASN A 108 -2.55 5.13 -13.26
C ASN A 108 -1.47 4.06 -13.18
N PHE A 109 -1.39 3.33 -12.07
CA PHE A 109 -0.44 2.25 -11.87
C PHE A 109 -0.72 1.11 -12.85
N LYS A 110 -1.98 0.66 -12.92
CA LYS A 110 -2.41 -0.36 -13.87
C LYS A 110 -2.11 0.05 -15.32
N GLN A 111 -2.41 1.28 -15.70
CA GLN A 111 -2.09 1.80 -17.02
C GLN A 111 -0.58 1.82 -17.30
N LYS A 112 0.22 2.30 -16.36
CA LYS A 112 1.67 2.46 -16.52
C LYS A 112 2.42 1.13 -16.60
N PHE A 113 1.97 0.13 -15.86
CA PHE A 113 2.58 -1.18 -15.80
C PHE A 113 1.81 -2.23 -16.62
N SER A 114 0.88 -1.79 -17.49
CA SER A 114 0.07 -2.64 -18.36
C SER A 114 -0.62 -3.80 -17.63
N LEU A 115 -1.13 -3.54 -16.42
CA LEU A 115 -1.86 -4.50 -15.62
C LEU A 115 -3.34 -4.44 -16.05
N SER A 116 -3.91 -5.59 -16.44
CA SER A 116 -5.32 -5.74 -16.83
C SER A 116 -6.26 -5.77 -15.63
#